data_AF-A0A933B7X2-F1
#
_entry.id   AF-A0A933B7X2-F1
#
_cell.length_a   1.000
_cell.length_b   1.000
_cell.length_c   1.000
_cell.angle_alpha   90.00
_cell.angle_beta   90.00
_cell.angle_gamma   90.00
#
_symmetry.space_group_name_H-M   'P 1'
#
loop_
_entity.id
_entity.type
_entity.pdbx_description
1 polymer ?
#
loop_
_entity_poly.entity_id
_entity_poly.type
_entity_poly.pdbx_seq_one_letter_code
_entity_poly.pdbx_strand_id
1 'polypeptide(L)' 'MPELNERTVLYTPLMTAIQRTGWTLWVDGDGPNWISTDERGTWLLQTLSASPLAFSQLVSCYAEQDGLEIGKAWV' A
#
# COMPACT_ATOMS: atom_id res chain seq x y z
N MET A 1 -1.96 18.51 7.81
CA MET A 1 -1.69 17.08 7.62
C MET A 1 -0.23 16.84 7.90
N PRO A 2 0.17 15.75 8.57
CA PRO A 2 1.59 15.42 8.68
C PRO A 2 2.20 15.28 7.29
N GLU A 3 3.41 15.82 7.12
CA GLU A 3 4.14 15.75 5.86
C GLU A 3 4.58 14.31 5.60
N LEU A 4 4.29 13.81 4.40
CA LEU A 4 4.81 12.53 3.94
C LEU A 4 6.23 12.75 3.42
N ASN A 5 7.23 12.15 4.07
CA ASN A 5 8.61 12.16 3.62
C ASN A 5 9.20 10.74 3.60
N GLU A 6 10.42 10.59 3.09
CA GLU A 6 11.10 9.31 2.91
C GLU A 6 11.23 8.45 4.17
N ARG A 7 11.22 9.08 5.35
CA ARG A 7 11.35 8.44 6.66
C ARG A 7 10.00 8.19 7.33
N THR A 8 8.90 8.69 6.76
CA THR A 8 7.56 8.45 7.29
C THR A 8 7.27 6.95 7.24
N VAL A 9 6.98 6.38 8.41
CA VAL A 9 6.59 4.96 8.53
C VAL A 9 5.12 4.84 8.16
N LEU A 10 4.85 4.01 7.16
CA LEU A 10 3.54 3.64 6.69
C LEU A 10 3.13 2.29 7.25
N TYR A 11 1.85 2.15 7.56
CA TYR A 11 1.24 0.93 8.03
C TYR A 11 -0.23 0.90 7.60
N THR A 12 -0.83 -0.28 7.60
CA THR A 12 -2.27 -0.44 7.44
C THR A 12 -2.90 -0.86 8.78
N PRO A 13 -4.13 -0.41 9.08
CA PRO A 13 -4.93 -1.02 10.15
C PRO A 13 -5.29 -2.45 9.77
N LEU A 14 -5.91 -3.19 10.71
CA LEU A 14 -6.43 -4.52 10.41
C LEU A 14 -7.57 -4.42 9.39
N MET A 15 -7.33 -4.88 8.17
CA MET A 15 -8.27 -4.79 7.06
C MET A 15 -8.81 -6.16 6.64
N THR A 16 -10.08 -6.21 6.27
CA THR A 16 -10.69 -7.36 5.60
C THR A 16 -10.66 -7.13 4.09
N ALA A 17 -10.09 -8.09 3.34
CA ALA A 17 -10.06 -8.07 1.88
C ALA A 17 -11.24 -8.86 1.29
N ILE A 18 -11.98 -8.24 0.39
CA ILE A 18 -13.12 -8.83 -0.31
C ILE A 18 -12.83 -8.79 -1.81
N GLN A 19 -12.56 -9.96 -2.38
CA GLN A 19 -12.21 -10.10 -3.80
C GLN A 19 -13.42 -9.90 -4.72
N ARG A 20 -13.21 -9.19 -5.82
CA ARG A 20 -14.17 -8.96 -6.91
C ARG A 20 -13.47 -9.18 -8.25
N THR A 21 -14.25 -9.31 -9.33
CA THR A 21 -13.68 -9.49 -10.67
C THR A 21 -12.96 -8.20 -11.10
N GLY A 22 -11.63 -8.22 -11.03
CA GLY A 22 -10.74 -7.13 -11.47
C GLY A 22 -10.34 -6.12 -10.41
N TRP A 23 -10.81 -6.25 -9.15
CA TRP A 23 -10.44 -5.35 -8.06
C TRP A 23 -10.73 -5.98 -6.68
N THR A 24 -10.12 -5.42 -5.63
CA THR A 24 -10.30 -5.85 -4.24
C THR A 24 -10.91 -4.70 -3.43
N LEU A 25 -11.93 -4.98 -2.63
CA LEU A 25 -12.40 -4.06 -1.60
C LEU A 25 -11.66 -4.35 -0.28
N TRP A 26 -11.07 -3.32 0.32
CA TRP A 26 -10.43 -3.36 1.62
C TRP A 26 -11.24 -2.55 2.61
N VAL A 27 -11.67 -3.19 3.70
CA VAL A 27 -12.52 -2.57 4.73
C VAL A 27 -11.78 -2.59 6.06
N ASP A 28 -11.64 -1.41 6.67
CA ASP A 28 -11.14 -1.26 8.04
C ASP A 28 -12.15 -1.84 9.02
N GLY A 29 -11.71 -2.73 9.91
CA GLY A 29 -12.59 -3.37 10.89
C GLY A 29 -13.00 -2.43 12.04
N ASP A 30 -12.19 -1.40 12.31
CA ASP A 30 -12.31 -0.54 13.49
C ASP A 30 -12.94 0.82 13.18
N GLY A 31 -13.20 1.13 11.91
CA GLY A 31 -13.71 2.42 11.49
C GLY A 31 -14.48 2.39 10.17
N PRO A 32 -15.15 3.50 9.79
CA PRO A 32 -15.94 3.58 8.56
C PRO A 32 -15.09 3.69 7.28
N ASN A 33 -13.79 3.37 7.35
CA ASN A 33 -12.84 3.55 6.26
C ASN A 33 -12.84 2.34 5.34
N TRP A 34 -12.83 2.57 4.04
CA TRP A 34 -12.67 1.53 3.04
C TRP A 34 -12.01 2.09 1.79
N ILE A 35 -11.38 1.22 1.02
CA ILE A 35 -10.76 1.54 -0.25
C ILE A 35 -10.92 0.38 -1.23
N SER A 36 -11.19 0.69 -2.50
CA SER A 36 -11.12 -0.29 -3.59
C SER A 36 -9.78 -0.15 -4.31
N THR A 37 -9.12 -1.27 -4.59
CA THR A 37 -7.83 -1.28 -5.28
C THR A 37 -7.84 -2.23 -6.47
N ASP A 38 -7.05 -1.89 -7.49
CA ASP A 38 -6.63 -2.85 -8.51
C ASP A 38 -5.55 -3.81 -7.94
N GLU A 39 -4.88 -4.56 -8.82
CA GLU A 39 -3.81 -5.48 -8.45
C GLU A 39 -2.63 -4.76 -7.77
N ARG A 40 -2.24 -3.58 -8.26
CA ARG A 40 -1.11 -2.80 -7.71
C ARG A 40 -1.42 -2.30 -6.30
N GLY A 41 -2.58 -1.69 -6.12
CA GLY A 41 -2.99 -1.24 -4.78
C GLY A 41 -3.18 -2.41 -3.80
N THR A 42 -3.63 -3.57 -4.29
CA THR A 42 -3.71 -4.81 -3.48
C THR A 42 -2.33 -5.22 -3.01
N TRP A 43 -1.33 -5.22 -3.89
CA TRP A 43 0.06 -5.55 -3.54
C TRP A 43 0.65 -4.58 -2.51
N LEU A 44 0.43 -3.27 -2.67
CA LEU A 44 0.89 -2.27 -1.70
C LEU A 44 0.29 -2.48 -0.30
N LEU A 45 -1.03 -2.70 -0.22
CA LEU A 45 -1.71 -2.92 1.05
C LEU A 45 -1.28 -4.22 1.72
N GLN A 46 -1.07 -5.29 0.95
CA GLN A 46 -0.53 -6.56 1.46
C GLN A 46 0.88 -6.38 2.01
N THR A 47 1.74 -5.65 1.30
CA THR A 47 3.11 -5.37 1.73
C THR A 47 3.13 -4.63 3.07
N LEU A 48 2.33 -3.57 3.20
CA LEU A 48 2.21 -2.80 4.44
C LEU A 48 1.52 -3.56 5.58
N SER A 49 0.62 -4.50 5.26
CA SER A 49 -0.03 -5.37 6.25
C SER A 49 0.93 -6.41 6.86
N ALA A 50 1.96 -6.82 6.11
CA ALA A 50 2.95 -7.78 6.58
C ALA A 50 3.94 -7.14 7.58
N SER A 51 4.35 -5.90 7.30
CA SER A 51 5.19 -5.12 8.21
C SER A 51 5.07 -3.63 7.88
N PRO A 52 5.07 -2.73 8.89
CA PRO A 52 5.27 -1.31 8.66
C PRO A 52 6.61 -1.05 7.95
N LEU A 53 6.62 -0.07 7.05
CA LEU A 53 7.79 0.29 6.24
C LEU A 53 7.94 1.81 6.15
N ALA A 54 9.17 2.31 6.07
CA ALA A 54 9.38 3.70 5.68
C ALA A 54 8.94 3.91 4.22
N PHE A 55 8.46 5.11 3.88
CA PHE A 55 8.00 5.43 2.53
C PHE A 55 9.07 5.13 1.46
N SER A 56 10.34 5.47 1.73
CA SER A 56 11.46 5.14 0.84
C SER A 56 11.65 3.64 0.59
N GLN A 57 11.36 2.80 1.59
CA GLN A 57 11.43 1.34 1.46
C GLN A 57 10.28 0.82 0.61
N LEU A 58 9.06 1.34 0.81
CA LEU A 58 7.91 0.97 0.00
C LEU A 58 8.12 1.30 -1.48
N VAL A 59 8.64 2.51 -1.78
CA VAL A 59 8.99 2.92 -3.15
C VAL A 59 10.04 2.00 -3.76
N SER A 60 11.07 1.61 -2.99
CA SER A 60 12.09 0.66 -3.45
C SER A 60 11.50 -0.70 -3.79
N CYS A 61 10.65 -1.25 -2.92
CA CYS A 61 9.96 -2.52 -3.18
C CYS A 61 9.07 -2.45 -4.43
N TYR A 62 8.35 -1.34 -4.61
CA TYR A 62 7.50 -1.14 -5.79
C TYR A 62 8.35 -1.05 -7.07
N ALA A 63 9.46 -0.32 -7.01
CA ALA A 63 10.39 -0.22 -8.13
C ALA A 63 10.95 -1.59 -8.53
N GLU A 64 11.36 -2.41 -7.55
CA GLU A 64 11.86 -3.76 -7.78
C GLU A 64 10.81 -4.68 -8.39
N GLN A 65 9.57 -4.63 -7.88
CA GLN A 65 8.46 -5.46 -8.35
C GLN A 65 8.11 -5.21 -9.82
N ASP A 66 8.16 -3.95 -10.26
CA ASP A 66 7.81 -3.54 -11.62
C ASP A 66 9.03 -3.30 -12.54
N GLY A 67 10.25 -3.55 -12.06
CA GLY A 67 11.49 -3.34 -12.82
C GLY A 67 11.77 -1.87 -13.18
N LEU A 68 11.34 -0.95 -12.32
CA LEU A 68 11.47 0.49 -12.51
C LEU A 68 12.76 1.03 -11.88
N GLU A 69 13.29 2.12 -12.44
CA GLU A 69 14.26 2.93 -11.71
C GLU A 69 13.55 3.65 -10.55
N ILE A 70 14.19 3.72 -9.38
CA ILE A 70 13.59 4.30 -8.15
C ILE A 70 13.05 5.72 -8.37
N GLY A 71 13.76 6.58 -9.10
CA GLY A 71 13.29 7.95 -9.39
C GLY A 71 12.06 8.03 -10.32
N LYS A 72 11.69 6.91 -10.95
CA LYS A 72 10.52 6.76 -11.83
C LYS A 72 9.41 5.91 -11.19
N ALA A 73 9.67 5.36 -10.00
CA ALA A 73 8.70 4.58 -9.23
C ALA A 73 7.79 5.54 -8.45
N TRP A 74 6.67 5.92 -9.09
CA TRP A 74 5.68 6.81 -8.48
C TRP A 74 4.59 5.93 -7.88
N VAL A 75 4.52 5.94 -6.54
CA VAL A 75 3.53 5.24 -5.70
C VAL A 75 2.42 6.20 -5.32
#